data_AF-A0A536TAT1-F1
#
_entry.id   AF-A0A536TAT1-F1
#
_cell.length_a   1.000
_cell.length_b   1.000
_cell.length_c   1.000
_cell.angle_alpha   90.00
_cell.angle_beta   90.00
_cell.angle_gamma   90.00
#
_symmetry.space_group_name_H-M   'P 1'
#
loop_
_entity.id
_entity.type
_entity.pdbx_description
1 polymer ?
#
loop_
_entity_poly.entity_id
_entity_poly.type
_entity_poly.pdbx_seq_one_letter_code
_entity_poly.pdbx_strand_id
1 'polypeptide(L)'
;MTWTAFSFLITGVLLNAGAQLLLKAGTNVLGVITLSAENWPAQAGRMALEPHIVAGLGCYVVSVIVWIVGLSRVPVSIAYPLLSLGYIVNAVAARYLLGEDVTLSRWLGIGFIIVGVWLVARS
;
A
#
# COMPACT_ATOMS: atom_id res chain seq x y z
N MET A 1 19.82 -9.28 -8.65
CA MET A 1 18.69 -9.83 -7.86
C MET A 1 18.27 -11.14 -8.48
N THR A 2 18.04 -12.19 -7.70
CA THR A 2 17.50 -13.46 -8.22
C THR A 2 16.01 -13.29 -8.55
N TRP A 3 15.51 -14.04 -9.54
CA TRP A 3 14.08 -14.02 -9.90
C TRP A 3 13.16 -14.33 -8.71
N THR A 4 13.59 -15.22 -7.82
CA THR A 4 12.84 -15.58 -6.61
C THR A 4 12.72 -14.41 -5.64
N ALA A 5 13.80 -13.67 -5.38
CA ALA A 5 13.77 -12.50 -4.52
C ALA A 5 12.87 -11.40 -5.11
N PHE A 6 12.97 -11.18 -6.42
CA PHE A 6 12.11 -10.23 -7.12
C PHE A 6 10.62 -10.58 -6.97
N SER A 7 10.26 -11.86 -7.19
CA SER A 7 8.88 -12.33 -7.06
C SER A 7 8.32 -12.11 -5.65
N PHE A 8 9.11 -12.36 -4.59
CA PHE A 8 8.68 -12.07 -3.22
C PHE A 8 8.46 -10.57 -3.01
N LEU A 9 9.40 -9.72 -3.43
CA LEU A 9 9.29 -8.28 -3.22
C LEU A 9 8.10 -7.70 -3.97
N ILE A 10 7.93 -8.02 -5.25
CA ILE A 10 6.81 -7.47 -6.04
C ILE A 10 5.46 -7.97 -5.52
N THR A 11 5.36 -9.24 -5.11
CA THR A 11 4.14 -9.77 -4.49
C THR A 11 3.86 -9.05 -3.18
N GLY A 12 4.88 -8.82 -2.35
CA GLY A 12 4.77 -8.04 -1.13
C GLY A 12 4.24 -6.62 -1.39
N VAL A 13 4.78 -5.92 -2.39
CA VAL A 13 4.32 -4.57 -2.79
C VAL A 13 2.88 -4.59 -3.28
N LEU A 14 2.50 -5.56 -4.11
CA LEU A 14 1.12 -5.65 -4.64
C LEU A 14 0.10 -5.97 -3.55
N LEU A 15 0.45 -6.88 -2.62
CA LEU A 15 -0.37 -7.15 -1.44
C LEU A 15 -0.48 -5.90 -0.55
N ASN A 16 0.62 -5.15 -0.38
CA ASN A 16 0.61 -3.91 0.38
C ASN A 16 -0.33 -2.86 -0.25
N ALA A 17 -0.25 -2.68 -1.56
CA ALA A 17 -1.13 -1.81 -2.33
C ALA A 17 -2.60 -2.22 -2.17
N GLY A 18 -2.91 -3.51 -2.38
CA GLY A 18 -4.26 -4.05 -2.18
C GLY A 18 -4.79 -3.84 -0.77
N ALA A 19 -3.94 -4.07 0.25
CA ALA A 19 -4.29 -3.81 1.64
C ALA A 19 -4.64 -2.33 1.88
N GLN A 20 -3.86 -1.39 1.36
CA GLN A 20 -4.15 0.04 1.48
C GLN A 20 -5.49 0.42 0.82
N LEU A 21 -5.80 -0.15 -0.34
CA LEU A 21 -7.07 0.09 -1.02
C LEU A 21 -8.27 -0.46 -0.23
N LEU A 22 -8.12 -1.63 0.40
CA LEU A 22 -9.15 -2.20 1.27
C LEU A 22 -9.37 -1.35 2.53
N LEU A 23 -8.30 -0.89 3.17
CA LEU A 23 -8.38 0.04 4.30
C LEU A 23 -9.08 1.34 3.87
N LYS A 24 -8.74 1.86 2.69
CA LYS A 24 -9.39 3.04 2.13
C LYS A 24 -10.88 2.79 1.86
N ALA A 25 -11.24 1.64 1.29
CA ALA A 25 -12.64 1.25 1.09
C ALA A 25 -13.42 1.22 2.42
N GLY A 26 -12.85 0.62 3.47
CA GLY A 26 -13.46 0.60 4.79
C GLY A 26 -13.66 2.00 5.39
N THR A 27 -12.67 2.88 5.27
CA THR A 27 -12.82 4.28 5.72
C THR A 27 -13.81 5.08 4.87
N ASN A 28 -14.00 4.76 3.60
CA ASN A 28 -15.05 5.37 2.78
C ASN A 28 -16.45 4.97 3.26
N VAL A 29 -16.62 3.76 3.81
CA VAL A 29 -17.89 3.30 4.43
C VAL A 29 -18.11 3.95 5.80
N LEU A 30 -17.07 3.95 6.65
CA LEU A 30 -17.17 4.47 8.02
C LEU A 30 -17.20 6.01 8.10
N GLY A 31 -16.74 6.69 7.05
CA GLY A 31 -16.57 8.13 7.01
C GLY A 31 -15.33 8.60 7.79
N VAL A 32 -15.21 9.91 8.00
CA VAL A 32 -14.10 10.50 8.75
C VAL A 32 -14.16 10.06 10.21
N ILE A 33 -13.13 9.36 10.66
CA ILE A 33 -13.01 8.88 12.03
C ILE A 33 -12.51 10.02 12.91
N THR A 34 -13.36 10.52 13.80
CA THR A 34 -12.99 11.46 14.86
C THR A 34 -12.86 10.72 16.19
N LEU A 35 -11.67 10.77 16.78
CA LEU A 35 -11.37 10.14 18.08
C LEU A 35 -11.46 11.18 19.19
N SER A 36 -12.15 10.81 20.27
CA SER A 36 -12.33 11.58 21.50
C SER A 36 -12.34 10.60 22.67
N ALA A 37 -12.01 11.07 23.87
CA ALA A 37 -11.91 10.20 25.06
C ALA A 37 -13.20 9.42 25.36
N GLU A 38 -14.35 9.94 24.93
CA GLU A 38 -15.67 9.33 25.14
C GLU A 38 -16.07 8.34 24.03
N ASN A 39 -15.57 8.52 22.79
CA ASN A 39 -16.06 7.78 21.62
C ASN A 39 -15.06 6.72 21.10
N TRP A 40 -13.82 6.72 21.60
CA TRP A 40 -12.76 5.84 21.08
C TRP A 40 -13.11 4.34 21.15
N PRO A 41 -13.78 3.79 22.21
CA PRO A 41 -14.07 2.36 22.24
C PRO A 41 -15.08 1.97 21.16
N ALA A 42 -16.08 2.83 20.96
CA ALA A 42 -17.11 2.62 19.93
C ALA A 42 -16.51 2.71 18.52
N GLN A 43 -15.66 3.70 18.26
CA GLN A 43 -14.98 3.85 16.96
C GLN A 43 -14.02 2.68 16.68
N ALA A 44 -13.27 2.23 17.69
CA ALA A 44 -12.40 1.06 17.58
C ALA A 44 -13.22 -0.20 17.25
N GLY A 45 -14.36 -0.41 17.91
CA GLY A 45 -15.27 -1.52 17.60
C GLY A 45 -15.80 -1.47 16.16
N ARG A 46 -16.17 -0.29 15.67
CA ARG A 46 -16.62 -0.11 14.28
C ARG A 46 -15.51 -0.43 13.27
N MET A 47 -14.29 0.02 13.52
CA MET A 47 -13.14 -0.32 12.67
C MET A 47 -12.82 -1.81 12.69
N ALA A 48 -12.87 -2.43 13.87
CA ALA A 48 -12.55 -3.85 14.05
C ALA A 48 -13.60 -4.79 13.43
N LEU A 49 -14.83 -4.33 13.26
CA LEU A 49 -15.92 -5.11 12.66
C LEU A 49 -16.14 -4.80 11.17
N GLU A 50 -15.53 -3.73 10.63
CA GLU A 50 -15.67 -3.36 9.23
C GLU A 50 -14.92 -4.35 8.33
N PRO A 51 -15.62 -5.14 7.48
CA PRO A 51 -15.01 -6.25 6.75
C PRO A 51 -13.83 -5.84 5.86
N HIS A 52 -13.91 -4.67 5.22
CA HIS A 52 -12.83 -4.15 4.38
C HIS A 52 -11.58 -3.82 5.19
N ILE A 53 -11.73 -3.30 6.42
CA ILE A 53 -10.59 -3.00 7.29
C ILE A 53 -9.95 -4.30 7.76
N VAL A 54 -10.75 -5.28 8.19
CA VAL A 54 -10.25 -6.59 8.63
C VAL A 54 -9.54 -7.31 7.49
N ALA A 55 -10.12 -7.34 6.29
CA ALA A 55 -9.50 -7.93 5.11
C ALA A 55 -8.22 -7.19 4.71
N GLY A 56 -8.23 -5.85 4.76
CA GLY A 56 -7.06 -5.02 4.50
C GLY A 56 -5.93 -5.29 5.48
N LEU A 57 -6.23 -5.38 6.77
CA LEU A 57 -5.25 -5.70 7.81
C LEU A 57 -4.68 -7.11 7.64
N GLY A 58 -5.54 -8.10 7.38
CA GLY A 58 -5.10 -9.46 7.08
C GLY A 58 -4.17 -9.54 5.87
N CYS A 59 -4.55 -8.85 4.77
CA CYS A 59 -3.71 -8.73 3.59
C CYS A 59 -2.37 -8.03 3.89
N TYR A 60 -2.37 -7.02 4.76
CA TYR A 60 -1.17 -6.30 5.18
C TYR A 60 -0.21 -7.19 5.99
N VAL A 61 -0.75 -8.03 6.87
CA VAL A 61 0.04 -9.03 7.62
C VAL A 61 0.70 -10.02 6.66
N VAL A 62 -0.04 -10.54 5.67
CA VAL A 62 0.55 -11.43 4.66
C VAL A 62 1.61 -10.70 3.83
N SER A 63 1.33 -9.46 3.43
CA SER A 63 2.26 -8.60 2.71
C SER A 63 3.58 -8.44 3.46
N VAL A 64 3.54 -8.14 4.76
CA VAL A 64 4.77 -7.91 5.53
C VAL A 64 5.58 -9.20 5.70
N ILE A 65 4.92 -10.35 5.88
CA ILE A 65 5.60 -11.66 5.96
C ILE A 65 6.35 -11.93 4.64
N VAL A 66 5.67 -11.78 3.51
CA VAL A 66 6.25 -11.96 2.18
C VAL A 66 7.41 -10.96 1.95
N TRP A 67 7.24 -9.72 2.40
CA TRP A 67 8.26 -8.69 2.29
C TRP A 67 9.52 -9.00 3.11
N ILE A 68 9.37 -9.49 4.34
CA ILE A 68 10.49 -9.93 5.19
C ILE A 68 11.29 -11.05 4.49
N VAL A 69 10.61 -12.00 3.87
CA VAL A 69 11.24 -13.07 3.08
C VAL A 69 11.99 -12.49 1.87
N GLY A 70 11.44 -11.48 1.20
CA GLY A 70 12.15 -10.76 0.13
C GLY A 70 13.41 -10.04 0.65
N LEU A 71 13.28 -9.28 1.74
CA LEU A 71 14.38 -8.53 2.37
C LEU A 71 15.49 -9.43 2.89
N SER A 72 15.20 -10.67 3.28
CA SER A 72 16.24 -11.61 3.69
C SER A 72 17.17 -12.03 2.55
N ARG A 73 16.85 -11.68 1.29
CA ARG A 73 17.57 -12.10 0.07
C ARG A 73 18.23 -10.95 -0.68
N VAL A 74 17.88 -9.71 -0.37
CA VAL A 74 18.43 -8.53 -1.02
C VAL A 74 18.68 -7.41 -0.01
N PRO A 75 19.71 -6.58 -0.22
CA PRO A 75 19.88 -5.35 0.53
C PRO A 75 18.63 -4.47 0.48
N VAL A 76 18.32 -3.83 1.61
CA VAL A 76 17.15 -2.93 1.71
C VAL A 76 17.23 -1.79 0.69
N SER A 77 18.42 -1.29 0.35
CA SER A 77 18.62 -0.25 -0.65
C SER A 77 18.18 -0.66 -2.06
N ILE A 78 18.14 -1.96 -2.36
CA ILE A 78 17.65 -2.51 -3.64
C ILE A 78 16.15 -2.81 -3.56
N ALA A 79 15.65 -3.25 -2.40
CA ALA A 79 14.25 -3.57 -2.22
C ALA A 79 13.35 -2.32 -2.12
N TYR A 80 13.77 -1.31 -1.37
CA TYR A 80 12.97 -0.13 -1.07
C TYR A 80 12.45 0.59 -2.32
N PRO A 81 13.24 0.76 -3.40
CA PRO A 81 12.75 1.38 -4.63
C PRO A 81 11.61 0.60 -5.32
N LEU A 82 11.45 -0.71 -5.06
CA LEU A 82 10.31 -1.48 -5.59
C LEU A 82 8.98 -1.07 -4.95
N LEU A 83 8.98 -0.55 -3.72
CA LEU A 83 7.77 -0.03 -3.07
C LEU A 83 7.13 1.11 -3.86
N SER A 84 7.93 1.83 -4.63
CA SER A 84 7.48 2.96 -5.44
C SER A 84 6.50 2.54 -6.55
N LEU A 85 6.55 1.29 -6.99
CA LEU A 85 5.56 0.71 -7.89
C LEU A 85 4.16 0.70 -7.26
N GLY A 86 4.09 0.62 -5.93
CA GLY A 86 2.86 0.76 -5.16
C GLY A 86 2.16 2.10 -5.39
N TYR A 87 2.89 3.20 -5.64
CA TYR A 87 2.26 4.49 -5.98
C TYR A 87 1.50 4.44 -7.30
N ILE A 88 2.06 3.79 -8.32
CA ILE A 88 1.39 3.61 -9.61
C ILE A 88 0.15 2.74 -9.41
N VAL A 89 0.33 1.58 -8.78
CA VAL A 89 -0.76 0.61 -8.57
C VAL A 89 -1.90 1.25 -7.77
N ASN A 90 -1.59 1.93 -6.66
CA ASN A 90 -2.60 2.60 -5.85
C ASN A 90 -3.28 3.74 -6.60
N ALA A 91 -2.55 4.57 -7.36
CA ALA A 91 -3.17 5.67 -8.12
C ALA A 91 -4.10 5.14 -9.22
N VAL A 92 -3.67 4.13 -9.98
CA VAL A 92 -4.50 3.46 -10.99
C VAL A 92 -5.72 2.84 -10.32
N ALA A 93 -5.53 2.03 -9.29
CA ALA A 93 -6.60 1.29 -8.66
C ALA A 93 -7.57 2.20 -7.89
N ALA A 94 -7.09 3.27 -7.22
CA ALA A 94 -7.96 4.25 -6.59
C ALA A 94 -8.87 4.94 -7.61
N ARG A 95 -8.35 5.26 -8.80
CA ARG A 95 -9.17 5.83 -9.87
C ARG A 95 -10.26 4.88 -10.36
N TYR A 96 -9.91 3.61 -10.61
CA TYR A 96 -10.84 2.65 -11.22
C TYR A 96 -11.76 1.94 -10.22
N LEU A 97 -11.28 1.63 -9.01
CA LEU A 97 -12.01 0.87 -8.00
C LEU A 97 -12.74 1.76 -6.99
N LEU A 98 -12.14 2.91 -6.64
CA LEU A 98 -12.70 3.83 -5.64
C LEU A 98 -13.32 5.09 -6.27
N GLY A 99 -13.19 5.27 -7.59
CA GLY A 99 -13.69 6.44 -8.31
C GLY A 99 -12.98 7.74 -7.93
N GLU A 100 -11.75 7.67 -7.40
CA GLU A 100 -11.00 8.87 -7.02
C GLU A 100 -10.48 9.63 -8.26
N ASP A 101 -10.67 10.94 -8.29
CA ASP A 101 -10.08 11.80 -9.31
C ASP A 101 -8.59 12.02 -9.06
N VAL A 102 -7.77 11.23 -9.76
CA VAL A 102 -6.32 11.36 -9.76
C VAL A 102 -5.91 12.47 -10.72
N THR A 103 -5.56 13.63 -10.17
CA THR A 103 -5.16 14.82 -10.92
C THR A 103 -3.92 14.58 -11.79
N LEU A 104 -3.79 15.37 -12.86
CA LEU A 104 -2.60 15.35 -13.73
C LEU A 104 -1.31 15.65 -12.95
N SER A 105 -1.36 16.56 -11.96
CA SER A 105 -0.23 16.86 -11.09
C SER A 105 0.24 15.64 -10.28
N ARG A 106 -0.69 14.80 -9.81
CA ARG A 106 -0.35 13.56 -9.11
C ARG A 106 0.30 12.55 -10.05
N TRP A 107 -0.18 12.42 -11.29
CA TRP A 107 0.47 11.58 -12.31
C TRP A 107 1.90 12.03 -12.62
N LEU A 108 2.11 13.34 -12.79
CA LEU A 108 3.45 13.91 -13.01
C LEU A 108 4.37 13.64 -11.80
N GLY A 109 3.87 13.84 -10.58
CA GLY A 109 4.60 13.54 -9.36
C GLY A 109 5.01 12.06 -9.25
N ILE A 110 4.11 11.13 -9.59
CA ILE A 110 4.43 9.70 -9.69
C ILE A 110 5.52 9.47 -10.73
N GLY A 111 5.45 10.13 -11.89
CA GLY A 111 6.51 10.08 -12.91
C GLY A 111 7.88 10.47 -12.36
N PHE A 112 7.96 11.58 -11.61
CA PHE A 112 9.20 12.00 -10.97
C PHE A 112 9.74 11.00 -9.95
N ILE A 113 8.85 10.40 -9.13
CA ILE A 113 9.25 9.34 -8.17
C ILE A 113 9.88 8.17 -8.92
N ILE A 114 9.27 7.74 -10.04
CA ILE A 114 9.78 6.62 -10.84
C ILE A 114 11.13 6.94 -11.47
N VAL A 115 11.33 8.16 -11.97
CA VAL A 115 12.65 8.60 -12.47
C VAL A 115 13.69 8.59 -11.34
N GLY A 116 13.35 9.09 -10.16
CA GLY A 116 14.25 9.08 -9.00
C GLY A 116 14.63 7.65 -8.58
N VAL A 117 13.66 6.73 -8.55
CA VAL A 117 13.87 5.30 -8.30
C VAL A 117 14.78 4.67 -9.33
N TRP A 118 14.59 4.97 -10.61
CA TRP A 118 15.44 4.46 -11.68
C TRP A 118 16.89 4.94 -11.53
N LEU A 119 17.11 6.19 -11.12
CA LEU A 119 18.45 6.72 -10.84
C LEU A 119 19.10 5.99 -9.66
N VAL A 120 18.38 5.79 -8.55
CA VAL A 120 18.86 5.06 -7.37
C VAL A 120 19.15 3.59 -7.69
N ALA A 121 18.34 2.95 -8.53
CA ALA A 121 18.57 1.57 -8.94
C ALA A 121 19.80 1.39 -9.84
N ARG A 122 20.31 2.48 -10.44
CA ARG A 122 21.47 2.47 -11.34
C ARG A 122 22.79 2.88 -10.67
N SER A 123 22.75 3.52 -9.50
CA SER A 123 23.93 3.90 -8.70
C SER A 123 24.51 2.72 -7.94
#